data_AF-A0A7V2ULL7-F1
#
_entry.id   AF-A0A7V2ULL7-F1
#
_cell.length_a   1.000
_cell.length_b   1.000
_cell.length_c   1.000
_cell.angle_alpha   90.00
_cell.angle_beta   90.00
_cell.angle_gamma   90.00
#
_symmetry.space_group_name_H-M   'P 1'
#
loop_
_entity.id
_entity.type
_entity.pdbx_description
1 polymer ?
#
loop_
_entity_poly.entity_id
_entity_poly.type
_entity_poly.pdbx_seq_one_letter_code
_entity_poly.pdbx_strand_id
1 'polypeptide(L)'
;MSSTQIIDMSLLPAPQVVQVPDFESILAALKADLVTSWPEAEAVLQLESEPLTKWLQRLAYQLVVERSARNDSAHAVMLAYARGSDLDNLGAFFGVQRLVIQPANPSAVPPVPAIMEGD
;
A
#
# COMPACT_ATOMS: atom_id res chain seq x y z
N MET A 1 36.68 -9.99 -5.97
CA MET A 1 35.97 -9.55 -4.76
C MET A 1 35.20 -8.30 -5.12
N SER A 2 33.96 -8.44 -5.60
CA SER A 2 33.12 -7.27 -5.84
C SER A 2 32.84 -6.66 -4.48
N SER A 3 33.34 -5.45 -4.24
CA SER A 3 32.97 -4.66 -3.09
C SER A 3 31.49 -4.31 -3.25
N THR A 4 30.61 -5.11 -2.66
CA THR A 4 29.21 -4.75 -2.50
C THR A 4 29.20 -3.54 -1.58
N GLN A 5 29.26 -2.33 -2.16
CA GLN A 5 28.91 -1.14 -1.41
C GLN A 5 27.50 -1.36 -0.92
N ILE A 6 27.35 -1.45 0.40
CA ILE A 6 26.06 -1.58 1.05
C ILE A 6 25.36 -0.25 0.78
N ILE A 7 24.52 -0.23 -0.26
CA ILE A 7 23.67 0.92 -0.55
C ILE A 7 22.56 0.87 0.50
N ASP A 8 22.52 1.89 1.35
CA ASP A 8 21.43 2.06 2.29
C ASP A 8 20.15 2.43 1.52
N MET A 9 19.28 1.44 1.36
CA MET A 9 18.02 1.59 0.62
C MET A 9 17.01 2.48 1.34
N SER A 10 17.20 2.76 2.63
CA SER A 10 16.32 3.66 3.39
C SER A 10 16.48 5.14 3.00
N LEU A 11 17.60 5.48 2.35
CA LEU A 11 17.90 6.84 1.90
C LEU A 11 17.37 7.13 0.48
N LEU A 12 16.75 6.15 -0.18
CA LEU A 12 16.19 6.35 -1.51
C LEU A 12 14.94 7.24 -1.45
N PRO A 13 14.77 8.18 -2.39
CA PRO A 13 13.56 8.99 -2.46
C PRO A 13 12.35 8.10 -2.72
N ALA A 14 11.19 8.51 -2.20
CA ALA A 14 9.94 7.79 -2.41
C ALA A 14 9.65 7.62 -3.91
N PRO A 15 9.17 6.43 -4.33
CA PRO A 15 8.94 6.13 -5.72
C PRO A 15 7.71 6.90 -6.24
N GLN A 16 7.78 7.37 -7.49
CA GLN A 16 6.71 8.16 -8.12
C GLN A 16 5.38 7.42 -8.28
N VAL A 17 5.39 6.08 -8.22
CA VAL A 17 4.18 5.25 -8.31
C VAL A 17 3.30 5.38 -7.07
N VAL A 18 3.87 5.74 -5.92
CA VAL A 18 3.14 5.90 -4.66
C VAL A 18 2.56 7.31 -4.62
N GLN A 19 1.23 7.38 -4.67
CA GLN A 19 0.52 8.66 -4.70
C GLN A 19 -0.26 8.84 -3.40
N VAL A 20 -0.18 10.00 -2.75
CA VAL A 20 -0.98 10.28 -1.57
C VAL A 20 -2.42 10.56 -2.02
N PRO A 21 -3.41 9.70 -1.71
CA PRO A 21 -4.79 9.95 -2.11
C PRO A 21 -5.38 11.05 -1.22
N ASP A 22 -5.82 12.15 -1.84
CA ASP A 22 -6.54 13.22 -1.14
C ASP A 22 -8.04 13.10 -1.39
N PHE A 23 -8.82 13.03 -0.31
CA PHE A 23 -10.27 12.83 -0.38
C PHE A 23 -10.96 14.00 -1.06
N GLU A 24 -10.64 15.23 -0.69
CA GLU A 24 -11.30 16.43 -1.20
C GLU A 24 -11.01 16.61 -2.70
N SER A 25 -9.77 16.37 -3.13
CA SER A 25 -9.39 16.40 -4.55
C SER A 25 -10.16 15.36 -5.37
N ILE A 26 -10.34 14.14 -4.83
CA ILE A 26 -11.10 13.08 -5.50
C ILE A 26 -12.58 13.45 -5.56
N LEU A 27 -13.16 13.95 -4.47
CA LEU A 27 -14.56 14.36 -4.43
C LEU A 27 -14.83 15.50 -5.42
N ALA A 28 -13.95 16.51 -5.48
CA ALA A 28 -14.05 17.61 -6.43
C ALA A 28 -13.99 17.11 -7.89
N ALA A 29 -13.07 16.18 -8.19
CA ALA A 29 -12.98 15.58 -9.51
C ALA A 29 -14.25 14.80 -9.89
N LEU A 30 -14.82 14.01 -8.97
CA LEU A 30 -16.07 13.29 -9.18
C LEU A 30 -17.27 14.23 -9.38
N LYS A 31 -17.35 15.32 -8.59
CA LYS A 31 -18.40 16.34 -8.78
C LYS A 31 -18.27 16.98 -10.15
N ALA A 32 -17.06 17.37 -10.57
CA ALA A 32 -16.81 17.97 -11.88
C ALA A 32 -17.15 17.03 -13.06
N ASP A 33 -16.79 15.75 -12.94
CA ASP A 33 -17.13 14.71 -13.94
C ASP A 33 -18.65 14.51 -14.06
N LEU A 34 -19.35 14.48 -12.92
CA LEU A 34 -20.80 14.37 -12.92
C LEU A 34 -21.48 15.63 -13.49
N VAL A 35 -20.99 16.83 -13.20
CA VAL A 35 -21.52 18.07 -13.80
C VAL A 35 -21.28 18.10 -15.31
N THR A 36 -20.15 17.57 -15.79
CA THR A 36 -19.84 17.51 -17.23
C THR A 36 -20.84 16.62 -17.97
N SER A 37 -21.25 15.49 -17.37
CA SER A 37 -22.21 14.55 -17.95
C SER A 37 -23.68 14.93 -17.68
N TRP A 38 -23.96 15.58 -16.55
CA TRP A 38 -25.29 16.01 -16.14
C TRP A 38 -25.25 17.40 -15.46
N PRO A 39 -25.28 18.49 -16.25
CA PRO A 39 -25.13 19.85 -15.75
C PRO A 39 -26.20 20.28 -14.73
N GLU A 40 -27.42 19.74 -14.84
CA GLU A 40 -28.53 20.07 -13.94
C GLU A 40 -28.27 19.63 -12.49
N ALA A 41 -27.35 18.68 -12.28
CA ALA A 41 -26.97 18.23 -10.94
C ALA A 41 -26.08 19.23 -10.19
N GLU A 42 -25.53 20.26 -10.83
CA GLU A 42 -24.56 21.19 -10.22
C GLU A 42 -25.07 21.80 -8.91
N ALA A 43 -26.30 22.32 -8.90
CA ALA A 43 -26.88 22.93 -7.71
C ALA A 43 -27.09 21.92 -6.56
N VAL A 44 -27.45 20.67 -6.89
CA VAL A 44 -27.64 19.58 -5.94
C VAL A 44 -26.29 19.18 -5.30
N LEU A 45 -25.23 19.15 -6.10
CA LEU A 45 -23.88 18.76 -5.67
C LEU A 45 -23.18 19.78 -4.76
N GLN A 46 -23.67 21.03 -4.72
CA GLN A 46 -23.22 22.03 -3.75
C GLN A 46 -23.81 21.81 -2.36
N LEU A 47 -24.91 21.07 -2.26
CA LEU A 47 -25.58 20.80 -1.00
C LEU A 47 -25.08 19.48 -0.40
N GLU A 48 -24.39 19.60 0.73
CA GLU A 48 -23.81 18.47 1.45
C GLU A 48 -24.85 17.54 2.07
N SER A 49 -26.09 18.00 2.25
CA SER A 49 -27.22 17.21 2.74
C SER A 49 -27.85 16.32 1.66
N GLU A 50 -27.58 16.59 0.38
CA GLU A 50 -28.23 15.88 -0.71
C GLU A 50 -27.75 14.43 -0.80
N PRO A 51 -28.66 13.45 -1.02
CA PRO A 51 -28.29 12.05 -1.10
C PRO A 51 -27.22 11.76 -2.17
N LEU A 52 -27.28 12.47 -3.29
CA LEU A 52 -26.30 12.34 -4.37
C LEU A 52 -24.90 12.78 -3.94
N THR A 53 -24.79 13.88 -3.19
CA THR A 53 -23.53 14.36 -2.62
C THR A 53 -22.98 13.35 -1.62
N LYS A 54 -23.82 12.79 -0.74
CA LYS A 54 -23.41 11.71 0.19
C LYS A 54 -22.95 10.45 -0.53
N TRP A 55 -23.58 10.10 -1.65
CA TRP A 55 -23.15 8.99 -2.47
C TRP A 55 -21.77 9.22 -3.08
N LEU A 56 -21.51 10.41 -3.64
CA LEU A 56 -20.19 10.76 -4.16
C LEU A 56 -19.12 10.79 -3.07
N GLN A 57 -19.45 11.23 -1.85
CA GLN A 57 -18.53 11.14 -0.70
C GLN A 57 -18.18 9.69 -0.37
N ARG A 58 -19.18 8.79 -0.36
CA ARG A 58 -18.93 7.36 -0.14
C ARG A 58 -18.02 6.77 -1.22
N LEU A 59 -18.24 7.14 -2.49
CA LEU A 59 -17.41 6.72 -3.61
C LEU A 59 -15.98 7.27 -3.51
N ALA A 60 -15.82 8.56 -3.16
CA ALA A 60 -14.53 9.19 -2.95
C ALA A 60 -13.74 8.47 -1.84
N TYR A 61 -14.40 8.13 -0.73
CA TYR A 61 -13.78 7.35 0.33
C TYR A 61 -13.31 5.97 -0.15
N GLN A 62 -14.15 5.25 -0.91
CA GLN A 62 -13.74 3.94 -1.46
C GLN A 62 -12.53 4.09 -2.38
N LEU A 63 -12.50 5.12 -3.23
CA LEU A 63 -11.36 5.40 -4.10
C LEU A 63 -10.08 5.70 -3.33
N VAL A 64 -10.16 6.42 -2.20
CA VAL A 64 -9.01 6.64 -1.30
C VAL A 64 -8.46 5.31 -0.78
N VAL A 65 -9.34 4.44 -0.26
CA VAL A 65 -8.94 3.12 0.24
C VAL A 65 -8.30 2.28 -0.86
N GLU A 66 -8.92 2.22 -2.04
CA GLU A 66 -8.41 1.47 -3.19
C GLU A 66 -7.07 2.02 -3.69
N ARG A 67 -6.86 3.34 -3.66
CA ARG A 67 -5.57 3.95 -4.01
C ARG A 67 -4.50 3.66 -2.97
N SER A 68 -4.85 3.66 -1.69
CA SER A 68 -3.94 3.21 -0.63
C SER A 68 -3.53 1.76 -0.82
N ALA A 69 -4.50 0.86 -1.08
CA ALA A 69 -4.23 -0.55 -1.32
C ALA A 69 -3.33 -0.79 -2.55
N ARG A 70 -3.48 0.04 -3.61
CA ARG A 70 -2.57 0.02 -4.76
C ARG A 70 -1.16 0.46 -4.40
N ASN A 71 -1.00 1.49 -3.55
CA ASN A 71 0.32 1.89 -3.05
C ASN A 71 0.97 0.79 -2.24
N ASP A 72 0.21 0.11 -1.37
CA ASP A 72 0.70 -1.01 -0.57
C ASP A 72 1.17 -2.16 -1.48
N SER A 73 0.40 -2.45 -2.54
CA SER A 73 0.78 -3.43 -3.57
C SER A 73 2.05 -3.03 -4.32
N ALA A 74 2.25 -1.73 -4.55
CA ALA A 74 3.48 -1.23 -5.18
C ALA A 74 4.68 -1.33 -4.22
N HIS A 75 4.50 -1.09 -2.92
CA HIS A 75 5.55 -1.28 -1.92
C HIS A 75 5.96 -2.75 -1.77
N ALA A 76 5.00 -3.68 -1.86
CA ALA A 76 5.27 -5.12 -1.78
C ALA A 76 6.28 -5.62 -2.81
N VAL A 77 6.38 -4.99 -3.98
CA VAL A 77 7.32 -5.39 -5.04
C VAL A 77 8.65 -4.62 -5.01
N MET A 78 8.86 -3.76 -4.01
CA MET A 78 10.08 -2.96 -3.88
C MET A 78 10.90 -3.42 -2.70
N LEU A 79 12.15 -3.83 -2.96
CA LEU A 79 13.03 -4.38 -1.93
C LEU A 79 13.22 -3.46 -0.70
N ALA A 80 13.18 -2.14 -0.90
CA ALA A 80 13.32 -1.15 0.17
C ALA A 80 12.08 -1.04 1.10
N TYR A 81 10.92 -1.52 0.65
CA TYR A 81 9.63 -1.33 1.36
C TYR A 81 8.89 -2.64 1.64
N ALA A 82 9.21 -3.71 0.92
CA ALA A 82 8.60 -5.03 1.07
C ALA A 82 8.87 -5.61 2.46
N ARG A 83 7.91 -6.36 3.00
CA ARG A 83 7.97 -6.99 4.34
C ARG A 83 7.40 -8.40 4.31
N GLY A 84 7.76 -9.20 5.29
CA GLY A 84 7.26 -10.56 5.47
C GLY A 84 7.40 -11.41 4.20
N SER A 85 6.30 -12.02 3.76
CA SER A 85 6.28 -12.92 2.61
C SER A 85 6.63 -12.22 1.29
N ASP A 86 6.35 -10.93 1.16
CA ASP A 86 6.70 -10.19 -0.06
C ASP A 86 8.22 -10.03 -0.18
N LEU A 87 8.88 -9.75 0.95
CA LEU A 87 10.34 -9.72 1.02
C LEU A 87 10.95 -11.11 0.78
N ASP A 88 10.33 -12.18 1.30
CA ASP A 88 10.79 -13.55 1.06
C ASP A 88 10.71 -13.93 -0.43
N ASN A 89 9.64 -13.54 -1.11
CA ASN A 89 9.46 -13.75 -2.55
C ASN A 89 10.50 -12.96 -3.37
N LEU A 90 10.79 -11.72 -2.99
CA LEU A 90 11.85 -10.93 -3.62
C LEU A 90 13.24 -11.50 -3.33
N GLY A 91 13.49 -11.96 -2.10
CA GLY A 91 14.73 -12.63 -1.72
C GLY A 91 14.99 -13.87 -2.58
N ALA A 92 13.95 -14.68 -2.81
CA ALA A 92 14.03 -15.86 -3.68
C ALA A 92 14.46 -15.50 -5.11
N PHE A 93 14.04 -14.36 -5.65
CA PHE A 93 14.49 -13.88 -6.96
C PHE A 93 16.01 -13.61 -7.02
N PHE A 94 16.60 -13.16 -5.91
CA PHE A 94 18.05 -12.98 -5.76
C PHE A 94 18.79 -14.23 -5.26
N GLY A 95 18.09 -15.37 -5.11
CA GLY A 95 18.67 -16.61 -4.56
C GLY A 95 18.99 -16.53 -3.07
N VAL A 96 18.38 -15.60 -2.35
CA VAL A 96 18.54 -15.41 -0.89
C VAL A 96 17.32 -15.97 -0.18
N GLN A 97 17.53 -16.59 0.98
CA GLN A 97 16.47 -17.14 1.83
C GLN A 97 16.64 -16.63 3.25
N ARG A 98 15.51 -16.40 3.93
CA ARG A 98 15.47 -15.99 5.33
C ARG A 98 16.13 -17.05 6.21
N LEU A 99 17.05 -16.63 7.06
CA LEU A 99 17.80 -17.55 7.92
C LEU A 99 17.00 -17.95 9.16
N VAL A 100 17.30 -19.14 9.69
CA VAL A 100 16.76 -19.62 10.96
C VAL A 100 17.72 -19.21 12.07
N ILE A 101 17.28 -18.34 12.98
CA ILE A 101 18.04 -17.93 14.18
C ILE A 101 17.99 -19.04 15.23
N GLN A 102 16.80 -19.62 15.46
CA GLN A 102 16.61 -20.73 16.38
C GLN A 102 15.73 -21.81 15.72
N PRO A 103 16.18 -23.07 15.62
CA PRO A 103 15.37 -24.15 15.07
C PRO A 103 14.20 -24.48 16.00
N ALA A 104 13.10 -24.96 15.43
CA ALA A 104 11.95 -25.42 16.21
C ALA A 104 12.35 -26.63 17.08
N ASN A 105 11.88 -26.65 18.33
CA ASN A 105 12.00 -27.80 19.22
C ASN A 105 10.60 -28.29 19.63
N PRO A 106 10.04 -29.26 18.89
CA PRO A 106 8.71 -29.81 19.19
C PRO A 106 8.71 -30.72 20.42
N SER A 107 9.88 -31.17 20.90
CA SER A 107 10.01 -32.03 22.08
C SER A 107 10.17 -31.23 23.39
N ALA A 108 10.32 -29.92 23.33
CA ALA A 108 10.30 -29.05 24.50
C ALA A 108 8.89 -29.02 25.13
N VAL A 109 8.82 -28.84 26.46
CA VAL A 109 7.56 -28.63 27.18
C VAL A 109 7.61 -27.24 27.82
N PRO A 110 6.89 -26.23 27.30
CA PRO A 110 6.05 -26.23 26.09
C PRO A 110 6.87 -26.26 24.77
N PRO A 111 6.27 -26.68 23.63
CA PRO A 111 6.94 -26.68 22.33
C PRO A 111 7.43 -25.29 21.93
N VAL A 112 8.66 -25.21 21.40
CA VAL A 112 9.28 -23.94 20.99
C VAL A 112 9.25 -23.84 19.45
N PRO A 113 8.59 -22.83 18.86
CA PRO A 113 8.59 -22.62 17.42
C PRO A 113 9.96 -22.14 16.92
N ALA A 114 10.22 -22.26 15.61
CA ALA A 114 11.43 -21.70 15.02
C ALA A 114 11.39 -20.17 15.06
N ILE A 115 12.52 -19.54 15.36
CA ILE A 115 12.72 -18.10 15.26
C ILE A 115 13.48 -17.84 13.96
N MET A 116 12.83 -17.12 13.05
CA MET A 116 13.41 -16.70 11.77
C MET A 116 14.07 -15.33 11.89
N GLU A 117 14.95 -15.00 10.95
CA GLU A 117 15.49 -13.66 10.75
C GLU A 117 14.37 -12.63 10.51
N GLY A 118 14.52 -11.45 11.11
CA GLY A 118 13.60 -10.32 10.92
C GLY A 118 13.78 -9.65 9.55
N ASP A 119 12.89 -8.70 9.24
CA ASP A 119 13.00 -7.85 8.05
C ASP A 119 13.99 -6.69 8.27
#